data_AF-A0A7E5W0T5-F1
#
_entry.id   AF-A0A7E5W0T5-F1
#
_cell.length_a   1.000
_cell.length_b   1.000
_cell.length_c   1.000
_cell.angle_alpha   90.00
_cell.angle_beta   90.00
_cell.angle_gamma   90.00
#
_symmetry.space_group_name_H-M   'P 1'
#
loop_
_entity.id
_entity.type
_entity.pdbx_description
1 polymer ?
#
loop_
_entity_poly.entity_id
_entity_poly.type
_entity_poly.pdbx_seq_one_letter_code
_entity_poly.pdbx_strand_id
1 'polypeptide(L)'
;FSYKKIINKTSLVFQVIDFGSSCYEHQRVYTYIQSRFYRAPEVMMGARYGMPIDMWSLGCILAELLTGFPLLPGEDEADQMACIIELLGMPPQKLIEQGKRAKNFISSKGLPRYCTATTLADGTTVLSGGMSRRGKPRGPPGSKSFVTALKGCQDKFFIDFIRRCLEWDPEKRLTPAAALRHAWLRRGCRGRRTTRSPRPRRCRTRCRTRCPPTTLSIAHHAKRQAHPKCTDK
;
A
#
# COMPACT_ATOMS: atom_id res chain seq x y z
N PHE A 1 6.49 -0.75 -14.53
CA PHE A 1 6.59 -1.10 -13.09
C PHE A 1 7.17 -2.49 -12.90
N SER A 2 8.49 -2.54 -12.68
CA SER A 2 9.22 -3.73 -12.20
C SER A 2 10.02 -3.28 -10.98
N TYR A 3 10.09 -4.09 -9.92
CA TYR A 3 10.91 -3.76 -8.74
C TYR A 3 12.15 -4.66 -8.73
N LYS A 4 13.34 -4.05 -8.67
CA LYS A 4 14.59 -4.77 -8.39
C LYS A 4 14.97 -4.52 -6.93
N LYS A 5 15.19 -5.62 -6.20
CA LYS A 5 15.46 -5.65 -4.77
C LYS A 5 16.89 -5.16 -4.49
N ILE A 6 17.06 -3.92 -4.04
CA ILE A 6 18.32 -3.41 -3.49
C ILE A 6 18.21 -3.52 -1.97
N ILE A 7 18.69 -4.63 -1.38
CA ILE A 7 18.73 -4.81 0.08
C ILE A 7 20.06 -4.27 0.61
N ASN A 8 20.03 -3.20 1.41
CA ASN A 8 21.08 -2.93 2.38
C ASN A 8 20.76 -3.66 3.69
N LYS A 9 21.70 -4.47 4.19
CA LYS A 9 21.52 -5.56 5.17
C LYS A 9 21.00 -5.19 6.59
N THR A 10 20.58 -3.95 6.85
CA THR A 10 20.03 -3.53 8.16
C THR A 10 18.85 -2.54 8.06
N SER A 11 18.43 -2.14 6.86
CA SER A 11 17.26 -1.28 6.64
C SER A 11 16.64 -1.55 5.28
N LEU A 12 15.36 -1.95 5.27
CA LEU A 12 14.58 -2.13 4.05
C LEU A 12 14.15 -0.76 3.53
N VAL A 13 15.00 -0.16 2.70
CA VAL A 13 14.70 1.07 1.95
C VAL A 13 14.36 0.67 0.53
N PHE A 14 13.21 1.11 0.05
CA PHE A 14 12.79 0.91 -1.34
C PHE A 14 12.82 2.23 -2.08
N GLN A 15 13.18 2.19 -3.36
CA GLN A 15 13.12 3.32 -4.27
C GLN A 15 12.20 2.94 -5.43
N VAL A 16 11.34 3.88 -5.83
CA VAL A 16 10.51 3.73 -7.02
C VAL A 16 11.40 3.92 -8.25
N ILE A 17 11.21 3.07 -9.26
CA ILE A 17 11.96 3.09 -10.51
C ILE A 17 10.99 3.07 -11.69
N ASP A 18 11.53 3.19 -12.91
CA ASP A 18 10.80 3.05 -14.17
C ASP A 18 9.73 4.14 -14.39
N PHE A 19 10.20 5.39 -14.51
CA PHE A 19 9.38 6.58 -14.82
C PHE A 19 9.12 6.74 -16.34
N GLY A 20 9.39 5.72 -17.17
CA GLY A 20 9.23 5.80 -18.63
C GLY A 20 7.78 5.95 -19.10
N SER A 21 6.81 5.66 -18.22
CA SER A 21 5.38 5.89 -18.45
C SER A 21 4.81 7.06 -17.64
N SER A 22 5.65 7.80 -16.91
CA SER A 22 5.21 8.95 -16.12
C SER A 22 4.89 10.14 -17.01
N CYS A 23 3.87 10.91 -16.63
CA CYS A 23 3.49 12.14 -17.30
C CYS A 23 3.01 13.17 -16.28
N TYR A 24 3.12 14.45 -16.63
CA TYR A 24 2.45 15.48 -15.87
C TYR A 24 0.94 15.35 -16.03
N GLU A 25 0.20 15.72 -14.99
CA GLU A 25 -1.26 15.56 -14.99
C GLU A 25 -1.96 16.31 -16.14
N HIS A 26 -1.38 17.40 -16.65
CA HIS A 26 -1.94 18.16 -17.77
C HIS A 26 -1.43 17.70 -19.15
N GLN A 27 -0.52 16.72 -19.22
CA GLN A 27 0.12 16.24 -20.44
C GLN A 27 -0.10 14.73 -20.63
N ARG A 28 -1.37 14.32 -20.61
CA ARG A 28 -1.75 12.89 -20.73
C ARG A 28 -1.73 12.47 -22.19
N VAL A 29 -0.92 11.47 -22.51
CA VAL A 29 -0.74 11.00 -23.90
C VAL A 29 -1.48 9.67 -24.16
N TYR A 30 -1.52 8.76 -23.18
CA TYR A 30 -1.94 7.38 -23.41
C TYR A 30 -3.22 7.01 -22.63
N THR A 31 -4.12 6.26 -23.28
CA THR A 31 -5.36 5.76 -22.65
C THR A 31 -5.21 4.36 -22.06
N TYR A 32 -4.21 3.60 -22.50
CA TYR A 32 -3.89 2.26 -21.99
C TYR A 32 -2.56 2.32 -21.22
N ILE A 33 -2.66 2.48 -19.91
CA ILE A 33 -1.51 2.65 -18.99
C ILE A 33 -1.60 1.67 -17.81
N GLN A 34 -0.54 1.61 -17.00
CA GLN A 34 -0.36 0.69 -15.87
C GLN A 34 -0.31 -0.80 -16.29
N SER A 35 0.34 -1.63 -15.48
CA SER A 35 0.24 -3.09 -15.64
C SER A 35 -1.13 -3.56 -15.14
N ARG A 36 -1.71 -4.56 -15.81
CA ARG A 36 -3.13 -4.96 -15.67
C ARG A 36 -3.58 -5.20 -14.23
N PHE A 37 -2.83 -5.97 -13.43
CA PHE A 37 -3.20 -6.30 -12.05
C PHE A 37 -3.26 -5.09 -11.10
N TYR A 38 -2.59 -3.99 -11.47
CA TYR A 38 -2.48 -2.76 -10.69
C TYR A 38 -3.22 -1.59 -11.35
N ARG A 39 -3.96 -1.85 -12.43
CA ARG A 39 -4.62 -0.82 -13.23
C ARG A 39 -5.92 -0.36 -12.55
N ALA A 40 -6.08 0.96 -12.49
CA ALA A 40 -7.24 1.59 -11.86
C ALA A 40 -8.51 1.49 -12.75
N PRO A 41 -9.71 1.45 -12.14
CA PRO A 41 -10.96 1.26 -12.88
C PRO A 41 -11.27 2.41 -13.83
N GLU A 42 -10.94 3.66 -13.48
CA GLU A 42 -11.15 4.83 -14.33
C GLU A 42 -10.33 4.76 -15.64
N VAL A 43 -9.15 4.14 -15.60
CA VAL A 43 -8.33 3.90 -16.80
C VAL A 43 -9.04 2.88 -17.71
N MET A 44 -9.55 1.79 -17.12
CA MET A 44 -10.24 0.74 -17.87
C MET A 44 -11.58 1.23 -18.45
N MET A 45 -12.34 2.01 -17.69
CA MET A 45 -13.59 2.62 -18.16
C MET A 45 -13.36 3.78 -19.14
N GLY A 46 -12.12 4.25 -19.31
CA GLY A 46 -11.81 5.39 -20.16
C GLY A 46 -12.40 6.71 -19.65
N ALA A 47 -12.52 6.83 -18.32
CA ALA A 47 -12.84 8.08 -17.64
C ALA A 47 -11.58 8.93 -17.48
N ARG A 48 -11.75 10.16 -17.00
CA ARG A 48 -10.61 11.05 -16.71
C ARG A 48 -9.81 10.46 -15.53
N TYR A 49 -8.57 10.04 -15.79
CA TYR A 49 -7.66 9.55 -14.75
C TYR A 49 -6.68 10.64 -14.27
N GLY A 50 -6.00 10.44 -13.15
CA GLY A 50 -5.00 11.38 -12.62
C GLY A 50 -4.08 10.70 -11.61
N MET A 51 -3.44 11.47 -10.73
CA MET A 51 -2.58 10.94 -9.66
C MET A 51 -3.21 9.82 -8.80
N PRO A 52 -4.55 9.78 -8.54
CA PRO A 52 -5.14 8.71 -7.74
C PRO A 52 -4.97 7.29 -8.30
N ILE A 53 -4.61 7.11 -9.57
CA ILE A 53 -4.34 5.77 -10.13
C ILE A 53 -3.15 5.08 -9.45
N ASP A 54 -2.18 5.84 -8.96
CA ASP A 54 -1.01 5.31 -8.28
C ASP A 54 -1.38 4.79 -6.88
N MET A 55 -2.34 5.44 -6.22
CA MET A 55 -2.87 4.98 -4.93
C MET A 55 -3.67 3.69 -5.08
N TRP A 56 -4.35 3.49 -6.20
CA TRP A 56 -4.95 2.20 -6.54
C TRP A 56 -3.87 1.11 -6.69
N SER A 57 -2.84 1.37 -7.51
CA SER A 57 -1.72 0.43 -7.68
C SER A 57 -1.04 0.09 -6.35
N LEU A 58 -0.83 1.09 -5.47
CA LEU A 58 -0.27 0.89 -4.14
C LEU A 58 -1.11 -0.10 -3.31
N GLY A 59 -2.44 0.06 -3.29
CA GLY A 59 -3.34 -0.86 -2.58
C GLY A 59 -3.19 -2.30 -3.08
N CYS A 60 -3.16 -2.51 -4.39
CA CYS A 60 -2.95 -3.83 -4.98
C CYS A 60 -1.57 -4.42 -4.63
N ILE A 61 -0.50 -3.61 -4.71
CA ILE A 61 0.88 -4.03 -4.39
C ILE A 61 1.00 -4.42 -2.92
N LEU A 62 0.44 -3.64 -1.99
CA LEU A 62 0.50 -3.94 -0.56
C LEU A 62 -0.23 -5.24 -0.20
N ALA A 63 -1.38 -5.49 -0.84
CA ALA A 63 -2.09 -6.75 -0.69
C ALA A 63 -1.30 -7.95 -1.25
N GLU A 64 -0.62 -7.76 -2.38
CA GLU A 64 0.26 -8.78 -2.95
C GLU A 64 1.50 -9.05 -2.08
N LEU A 65 2.11 -8.01 -1.51
CA LEU A 65 3.22 -8.16 -0.57
C LEU A 65 2.81 -8.93 0.70
N LEU A 66 1.58 -8.75 1.18
CA LEU A 66 1.05 -9.49 2.32
C LEU A 66 0.81 -10.97 1.98
N THR A 67 0.18 -11.23 0.84
CA THR A 67 -0.37 -12.56 0.51
C THR A 67 0.57 -13.42 -0.34
N GLY A 68 1.54 -12.81 -1.03
CA GLY A 68 2.36 -13.45 -2.06
C GLY A 68 1.66 -13.62 -3.41
N PHE A 69 0.41 -13.17 -3.56
CA PHE A 69 -0.38 -13.33 -4.79
C PHE A 69 -1.04 -12.01 -5.20
N PRO A 70 -1.21 -11.73 -6.51
CA PRO A 70 -1.92 -10.53 -6.94
C PRO A 70 -3.35 -10.50 -6.42
N LEU A 71 -3.76 -9.36 -5.83
CA LEU A 71 -5.11 -9.19 -5.29
C LEU A 71 -6.20 -9.32 -6.36
N LEU A 72 -5.93 -8.80 -7.55
CA LEU A 72 -6.86 -8.72 -8.69
C LEU A 72 -6.21 -9.35 -9.94
N PRO A 73 -6.17 -10.70 -10.04
CA PRO A 73 -5.44 -11.40 -11.11
C PRO A 73 -6.31 -11.59 -12.37
N GLY A 74 -6.66 -10.51 -13.06
CA GLY A 74 -7.47 -10.53 -14.28
C GLY A 74 -6.71 -11.00 -15.53
N GLU A 75 -7.33 -11.85 -16.34
CA GLU A 75 -6.75 -12.40 -17.57
C GLU A 75 -6.64 -11.38 -18.71
N ASP A 76 -7.62 -10.50 -18.80
CA ASP A 76 -7.74 -9.39 -19.72
C ASP A 76 -8.45 -8.23 -19.02
N GLU A 77 -8.74 -7.16 -19.76
CA GLU A 77 -9.37 -5.96 -19.19
C GLU A 77 -10.80 -6.24 -18.66
N ALA A 78 -11.55 -7.13 -19.30
CA ALA A 78 -12.90 -7.49 -18.85
C ALA A 78 -12.88 -8.35 -17.59
N ASP A 79 -12.00 -9.36 -17.55
CA ASP A 79 -11.81 -10.20 -16.36
C ASP A 79 -11.16 -9.42 -15.20
N GLN A 80 -10.32 -8.43 -15.49
CA GLN A 80 -9.81 -7.48 -14.49
C GLN A 80 -10.97 -6.70 -13.87
N MET A 81 -11.91 -6.20 -14.67
CA MET A 81 -13.11 -5.51 -14.16
C MET A 81 -13.98 -6.46 -13.32
N ALA A 82 -14.15 -7.70 -13.75
CA ALA A 82 -14.90 -8.71 -13.01
C ALA A 82 -14.29 -8.97 -11.62
N CYS A 83 -12.96 -9.08 -11.53
CA CYS A 83 -12.25 -9.21 -10.25
C CYS A 83 -12.50 -8.03 -9.32
N ILE A 84 -12.53 -6.80 -9.87
CA ILE A 84 -12.79 -5.59 -9.10
C ILE A 84 -14.23 -5.58 -8.58
N ILE A 85 -15.20 -5.86 -9.45
CA ILE A 85 -16.63 -5.86 -9.10
C ILE A 85 -16.95 -6.96 -8.08
N GLU A 86 -16.36 -8.14 -8.21
CA GLU A 86 -16.50 -9.24 -7.25
C GLU A 86 -16.06 -8.83 -5.84
N LEU A 87 -14.98 -8.03 -5.72
CA LEU A 87 -14.42 -7.59 -4.43
C LEU A 87 -15.10 -6.34 -3.87
N LEU A 88 -15.40 -5.34 -4.72
CA LEU A 88 -15.83 -4.01 -4.29
C LEU A 88 -17.31 -3.73 -4.50
N GLY A 89 -18.03 -4.63 -5.18
CA GLY A 89 -19.38 -4.36 -5.65
C GLY A 89 -19.41 -3.51 -6.92
N MET A 90 -20.60 -3.02 -7.26
CA MET A 90 -20.81 -2.26 -8.50
C MET A 90 -20.16 -0.86 -8.44
N PRO A 91 -19.60 -0.37 -9.55
CA PRO A 91 -19.13 1.01 -9.64
C PRO A 91 -20.28 2.01 -9.47
N PRO A 92 -20.00 3.22 -8.94
CA PRO A 92 -21.01 4.27 -8.84
C PRO A 92 -21.43 4.77 -10.22
N GLN A 93 -22.70 5.13 -10.37
CA GLN A 93 -23.30 5.56 -11.63
C GLN A 93 -22.54 6.72 -12.30
N LYS A 94 -22.09 7.72 -11.51
CA LYS A 94 -21.25 8.83 -11.98
C LYS A 94 -20.01 8.35 -12.77
N LEU A 95 -19.35 7.28 -12.31
CA LEU A 95 -18.16 6.74 -12.97
C LEU A 95 -18.52 6.01 -14.27
N ILE A 96 -19.65 5.29 -14.29
CA ILE A 96 -20.16 4.61 -15.49
C ILE A 96 -20.47 5.64 -16.58
N GLU A 97 -21.14 6.73 -16.24
CA GLU A 97 -21.52 7.80 -17.17
C GLU A 97 -20.32 8.57 -17.73
N GLN A 98 -19.30 8.79 -16.90
CA GLN A 98 -18.06 9.46 -17.32
C GLN A 98 -17.14 8.56 -18.17
N GLY A 99 -17.32 7.24 -18.09
CA GLY A 99 -16.47 6.26 -18.74
C GLY A 99 -16.84 6.01 -20.21
N LYS A 100 -16.01 6.49 -21.14
CA LYS A 100 -16.21 6.28 -22.60
C LYS A 100 -16.30 4.80 -23.00
N ARG A 101 -15.68 3.91 -22.22
CA ARG A 101 -15.62 2.46 -22.43
C ARG A 101 -16.44 1.68 -21.39
N ALA A 102 -17.21 2.34 -20.52
CA ALA A 102 -17.98 1.67 -19.46
C ALA A 102 -18.98 0.65 -20.02
N LYS A 103 -19.57 0.93 -21.20
CA LYS A 103 -20.48 0.04 -21.92
C LYS A 103 -19.88 -1.33 -22.31
N ASN A 104 -18.56 -1.47 -22.29
CA ASN A 104 -17.86 -2.74 -22.55
C ASN A 104 -17.92 -3.69 -21.34
N PHE A 105 -18.16 -3.16 -20.14
CA PHE A 105 -18.18 -3.92 -18.89
C PHE A 105 -19.57 -3.97 -18.26
N ILE A 106 -20.34 -2.89 -18.40
CA ILE A 106 -21.67 -2.74 -17.83
C ILE A 106 -22.70 -2.65 -18.97
N SER A 107 -23.81 -3.37 -18.81
CA SER A 107 -24.94 -3.35 -19.75
C SER A 107 -25.76 -2.06 -19.59
N SER A 108 -26.64 -1.79 -20.55
CA SER A 108 -27.59 -0.66 -20.48
C SER A 108 -28.54 -0.74 -19.28
N LYS A 109 -28.77 -1.95 -18.74
CA LYS A 109 -29.57 -2.17 -17.53
C LYS A 109 -28.79 -1.94 -16.23
N GLY A 110 -27.56 -1.46 -16.31
CA GLY A 110 -26.68 -1.26 -15.14
C GLY A 110 -26.08 -2.56 -14.58
N LEU A 111 -26.27 -3.70 -15.25
CA LEU A 111 -25.77 -5.00 -14.79
C LEU A 111 -24.38 -5.30 -15.38
N PRO A 112 -23.47 -5.95 -14.62
CA PRO A 112 -22.15 -6.31 -15.11
C PRO A 112 -22.25 -7.42 -16.16
N ARG A 113 -21.55 -7.25 -17.29
CA ARG A 113 -21.65 -8.17 -18.45
C ARG A 113 -21.04 -9.55 -18.22
N TYR A 114 -20.18 -9.70 -17.21
CA TYR A 114 -19.61 -11.01 -16.86
C TYR A 114 -20.60 -11.89 -16.07
N CYS A 115 -21.68 -11.30 -15.54
CA CYS A 115 -22.71 -12.02 -14.80
C CYS A 115 -23.86 -12.44 -15.70
N THR A 116 -24.52 -13.53 -15.30
CA THR A 116 -25.81 -13.95 -15.86
C THR A 116 -26.93 -13.46 -14.95
N ALA A 117 -27.92 -12.77 -15.51
CA ALA A 117 -29.09 -12.31 -14.78
C ALA A 117 -30.27 -13.27 -15.00
N THR A 118 -30.84 -13.78 -13.92
CA THR A 118 -32.02 -14.64 -13.93
C THR A 118 -33.15 -13.94 -13.18
N THR A 119 -34.28 -13.77 -13.84
CA THR A 119 -35.50 -13.24 -13.21
C THR A 119 -36.29 -14.41 -12.62
N LEU A 120 -36.53 -14.36 -11.33
CA LEU A 120 -37.33 -15.34 -10.59
C LEU A 120 -38.83 -15.10 -10.84
N ALA A 121 -39.66 -16.08 -10.47
CA ALA A 121 -41.12 -16.02 -10.66
C ALA A 121 -41.80 -14.87 -9.91
N ASP A 122 -41.18 -14.36 -8.85
CA ASP A 122 -41.62 -13.21 -8.05
C ASP A 122 -41.21 -11.85 -8.66
N GLY A 123 -40.49 -11.85 -9.79
CA GLY A 123 -39.96 -10.65 -10.44
C GLY A 123 -38.59 -10.20 -9.93
N THR A 124 -38.02 -10.89 -8.92
CA THR A 124 -36.69 -10.58 -8.39
C THR A 124 -35.60 -10.96 -9.40
N THR A 125 -34.65 -10.06 -9.67
CA THR A 125 -33.50 -10.36 -10.53
C THR A 125 -32.31 -10.78 -9.68
N VAL A 126 -31.82 -12.00 -9.89
CA VAL A 126 -30.63 -12.55 -9.23
C VAL A 126 -29.47 -12.58 -10.20
N LEU A 127 -28.30 -12.13 -9.75
CA LEU A 127 -27.06 -12.21 -10.51
C LEU A 127 -26.26 -13.44 -10.11
N SER A 128 -25.92 -14.24 -11.09
CA SER A 128 -24.94 -15.32 -10.97
C SER A 128 -23.59 -14.87 -11.52
N GLY A 129 -22.52 -15.32 -10.88
CA GLY A 129 -21.15 -15.11 -11.35
C GLY A 129 -20.87 -15.67 -12.74
N GLY A 130 -19.67 -15.40 -13.26
CA GLY A 130 -19.21 -15.87 -14.57
C GLY A 130 -17.90 -16.64 -14.49
N MET A 131 -17.39 -17.07 -15.64
CA MET A 131 -16.11 -17.77 -15.77
C MET A 131 -15.14 -16.94 -16.61
N SER A 132 -13.88 -16.89 -16.20
CA SER A 132 -12.79 -16.35 -17.03
C SER A 132 -12.53 -17.26 -18.23
N ARG A 133 -11.74 -16.80 -19.21
CA ARG A 133 -11.37 -17.60 -20.39
C ARG A 133 -10.61 -18.87 -20.02
N ARG A 134 -9.83 -18.85 -18.93
CA ARG A 134 -9.15 -20.05 -18.40
C ARG A 134 -10.00 -20.83 -17.38
N GLY A 135 -11.31 -20.59 -17.32
CA GLY A 135 -12.23 -21.34 -16.45
C GLY A 135 -12.13 -20.99 -14.97
N LYS A 136 -11.65 -19.79 -14.60
CA LYS A 136 -11.66 -19.34 -13.20
C LYS A 136 -13.02 -18.71 -12.85
N PRO A 137 -13.69 -19.15 -11.78
CA PRO A 137 -14.96 -18.54 -11.38
C PRO A 137 -14.77 -17.11 -10.85
N ARG A 138 -15.73 -16.25 -11.17
CA ARG A 138 -15.89 -14.88 -10.67
C ARG A 138 -17.28 -14.76 -10.05
N GLY A 139 -17.36 -14.51 -8.75
CA GLY A 139 -18.63 -14.34 -8.06
C GLY A 139 -19.39 -13.06 -8.47
N PRO A 140 -20.66 -12.92 -8.06
CA PRO A 140 -21.44 -11.71 -8.32
C PRO A 140 -20.86 -10.48 -7.59
N PRO A 141 -21.37 -9.26 -7.86
CA PRO A 141 -20.83 -8.03 -7.27
C PRO A 141 -20.76 -8.08 -5.74
N GLY A 142 -19.57 -7.79 -5.19
CA GLY A 142 -19.34 -7.73 -3.74
C GLY A 142 -19.42 -9.07 -3.01
N SER A 143 -19.44 -10.20 -3.73
CA SER A 143 -19.51 -11.52 -3.09
C SER A 143 -18.22 -11.94 -2.41
N LYS A 144 -17.07 -11.34 -2.78
CA LYS A 144 -15.76 -11.65 -2.16
C LYS A 144 -15.44 -10.63 -1.08
N SER A 145 -15.25 -11.11 0.15
CA SER A 145 -14.81 -10.27 1.26
C SER A 145 -13.31 -9.94 1.19
N PHE A 146 -12.91 -8.80 1.76
CA PHE A 146 -11.50 -8.44 1.92
C PHE A 146 -10.73 -9.45 2.78
N VAL A 147 -11.35 -10.03 3.80
CA VAL A 147 -10.71 -11.04 4.65
C VAL A 147 -10.34 -12.26 3.83
N THR A 148 -11.26 -12.73 2.97
CA THR A 148 -10.99 -13.84 2.05
C THR A 148 -9.92 -13.47 1.02
N ALA A 149 -10.01 -12.29 0.42
CA ALA A 149 -9.07 -11.81 -0.58
C ALA A 149 -7.64 -11.67 -0.02
N LEU A 150 -7.53 -11.27 1.25
CA LEU A 150 -6.29 -11.08 1.99
C LEU A 150 -5.90 -12.31 2.83
N LYS A 151 -6.30 -13.52 2.40
CA LYS A 151 -5.88 -14.81 2.97
C LYS A 151 -6.08 -14.91 4.50
N GLY A 152 -7.20 -14.39 5.00
CA GLY A 152 -7.58 -14.48 6.42
C GLY A 152 -7.00 -13.38 7.30
N CYS A 153 -6.37 -12.34 6.74
CA CYS A 153 -5.90 -11.17 7.50
C CYS A 153 -7.02 -10.56 8.35
N GLN A 154 -6.73 -10.32 9.63
CA GLN A 154 -7.68 -9.74 10.61
C GLN A 154 -7.32 -8.32 11.06
N ASP A 155 -6.21 -7.74 10.57
CA ASP A 155 -5.85 -6.36 10.89
C ASP A 155 -6.83 -5.39 10.22
N LYS A 156 -7.82 -4.93 11.02
CA LYS A 156 -8.85 -3.98 10.59
C LYS A 156 -8.27 -2.67 10.04
N PHE A 157 -7.11 -2.22 10.53
CA PHE A 157 -6.50 -0.99 10.05
C PHE A 157 -5.82 -1.17 8.70
N PHE A 158 -5.22 -2.33 8.47
CA PHE A 158 -4.69 -2.67 7.14
C PHE A 158 -5.82 -2.82 6.14
N ILE A 159 -6.87 -3.57 6.48
CA ILE A 159 -8.03 -3.76 5.61
C ILE A 159 -8.67 -2.41 5.26
N ASP A 160 -8.86 -1.52 6.24
CA ASP A 160 -9.39 -0.18 5.98
C ASP A 160 -8.45 0.64 5.09
N PHE A 161 -7.13 0.56 5.29
CA PHE A 161 -6.16 1.23 4.43
C PHE A 161 -6.27 0.75 2.97
N ILE A 162 -6.32 -0.56 2.74
CA ILE A 162 -6.47 -1.15 1.39
C ILE A 162 -7.82 -0.73 0.78
N ARG A 163 -8.92 -0.81 1.55
CA ARG A 163 -10.25 -0.40 1.07
C ARG A 163 -10.25 1.05 0.61
N ARG A 164 -9.63 1.97 1.36
CA ARG A 164 -9.53 3.39 0.99
C ARG A 164 -8.62 3.66 -0.21
N CYS A 165 -7.62 2.79 -0.45
CA CYS A 165 -6.81 2.84 -1.68
C CYS A 165 -7.58 2.33 -2.90
N LEU A 166 -8.51 1.39 -2.70
CA LEU A 166 -9.32 0.78 -3.75
C LEU A 166 -10.71 1.42 -3.89
N GLU A 167 -10.86 2.68 -3.49
CA GLU A 167 -12.11 3.41 -3.69
C GLU A 167 -12.38 3.61 -5.19
N TRP A 168 -13.63 3.38 -5.61
CA TRP A 168 -14.05 3.51 -7.00
C TRP A 168 -13.91 4.95 -7.50
N ASP A 169 -14.38 5.89 -6.69
CA ASP A 169 -14.30 7.33 -6.99
C ASP A 169 -12.87 7.83 -6.75
N PRO A 170 -12.13 8.26 -7.79
CA PRO A 170 -10.76 8.74 -7.64
C PRO A 170 -10.64 9.94 -6.71
N GLU A 171 -11.70 10.75 -6.58
CA GLU A 171 -11.73 11.95 -5.73
C GLU A 171 -11.82 11.59 -4.24
N LYS A 172 -12.42 10.44 -3.92
CA LYS A 172 -12.58 9.93 -2.54
C LYS A 172 -11.44 9.00 -2.12
N ARG A 173 -10.65 8.55 -3.09
CA ARG A 173 -9.52 7.64 -2.88
C ARG A 173 -8.47 8.26 -1.96
N LEU A 174 -7.88 7.43 -1.11
CA LEU A 174 -6.85 7.85 -0.17
C LEU A 174 -5.70 8.54 -0.91
N THR A 175 -5.34 9.76 -0.49
CA THR A 175 -4.17 10.47 -1.03
C THR A 175 -2.90 10.08 -0.28
N PRO A 176 -1.69 10.24 -0.86
CA PRO A 176 -0.43 9.93 -0.17
C PRO A 176 -0.27 10.66 1.17
N ALA A 177 -0.64 11.95 1.21
CA ALA A 177 -0.58 12.75 2.43
C ALA A 177 -1.53 12.21 3.50
N ALA A 178 -2.75 11.81 3.12
CA ALA A 178 -3.71 11.19 4.04
C ALA A 178 -3.26 9.78 4.47
N ALA A 179 -2.65 9.01 3.57
CA ALA A 179 -2.11 7.68 3.84
C ALA A 179 -1.05 7.71 4.94
N LEU A 180 -0.09 8.64 4.88
CA LEU A 180 0.94 8.80 5.91
C LEU A 180 0.36 9.09 7.31
N ARG A 181 -0.85 9.66 7.39
CA ARG A 181 -1.56 9.93 8.64
C ARG A 181 -2.49 8.79 9.07
N HIS A 182 -2.64 7.76 8.25
CA HIS A 182 -3.53 6.64 8.53
C HIS A 182 -3.10 5.86 9.78
N ALA A 183 -4.07 5.33 10.52
CA ALA A 183 -3.82 4.60 11.76
C ALA A 183 -2.88 3.40 11.55
N TRP A 184 -3.01 2.69 10.42
CA TRP A 184 -2.15 1.56 10.06
C TRP A 184 -0.66 1.94 10.04
N LEU A 185 -0.28 2.99 9.28
CA LEU A 185 1.12 3.45 9.20
C LEU A 185 1.58 4.12 10.51
N ARG A 186 0.72 4.90 11.17
CA ARG A 186 1.07 5.58 12.42
C ARG A 186 1.33 4.60 13.58
N ARG A 187 0.65 3.46 13.62
CA ARG A 187 0.89 2.42 14.64
C ARG A 187 2.29 1.81 14.49
N GLY A 188 2.71 1.51 13.26
CA GLY A 188 4.07 1.01 12.97
C GLY A 188 5.18 1.97 13.40
N CYS A 189 4.97 3.28 13.28
CA CYS A 189 5.95 4.30 13.70
C CYS A 189 6.03 4.50 15.23
N ARG A 190 5.00 4.14 16.01
CA ARG A 190 5.05 4.29 17.48
C ARG A 190 5.89 3.21 18.17
N GLY A 191 6.10 2.06 17.54
CA GLY A 191 7.01 1.02 18.04
C GLY A 191 8.50 1.36 17.94
N ARG A 192 8.88 2.43 17.23
CA ARG A 192 10.27 2.92 17.12
C ARG A 192 10.60 4.10 18.02
N ARG A 193 9.64 4.61 18.81
CA ARG A 193 9.98 5.52 19.90
C ARG A 193 10.50 4.68 21.06
N THR A 194 11.81 4.44 21.01
CA THR A 194 12.65 3.97 22.12
C THR A 194 12.06 4.39 23.47
N THR A 195 11.90 3.43 24.36
CA THR A 195 12.07 3.66 25.78
C THR A 195 13.43 4.32 25.99
N ARG A 196 13.49 5.66 25.90
CA ARG A 196 14.57 6.40 26.55
C ARG A 196 14.34 6.14 28.04
N SER A 197 15.07 5.17 28.58
CA SER A 197 15.28 5.02 30.01
C SER A 197 15.47 6.42 30.61
N PRO A 198 14.73 6.80 31.67
CA PRO A 198 15.00 8.03 32.38
C PRO A 198 16.44 7.94 32.89
N ARG A 199 17.33 8.81 32.40
CA ARG A 199 18.65 8.98 33.01
C ARG A 199 18.43 9.30 34.49
N PRO A 200 19.16 8.67 35.43
CA PRO A 200 19.02 8.99 36.84
C PRO A 200 19.34 10.48 37.02
N ARG A 201 18.42 11.20 37.66
CA ARG A 201 18.60 12.60 38.03
C ARG A 201 19.78 12.68 38.99
N ARG A 202 20.90 13.24 38.55
CA ARG A 202 22.01 13.61 39.43
C ARG A 202 21.52 14.78 40.27
N CYS A 203 21.16 14.52 41.52
CA CYS A 203 20.78 15.54 42.47
C CYS A 203 22.01 16.43 42.74
N ARG A 204 21.97 17.69 42.28
CA ARG A 204 22.93 18.73 42.70
C ARG A 204 22.30 19.46 43.89
N THR A 205 22.65 19.03 45.10
CA THR A 205 22.55 19.89 46.28
C THR A 205 23.96 20.27 46.71
N ARG A 206 24.20 21.58 46.64
CA ARG A 206 25.42 22.27 47.04
C ARG A 206 25.15 22.75 48.46
N CYS A 207 25.89 22.30 49.46
CA CYS A 207 26.06 23.07 50.69
C CYS A 207 27.33 22.70 51.45
N ARG A 208 27.88 23.75 52.06
CA ARG A 208 29.25 23.98 52.53
C ARG A 208 29.54 23.27 53.86
N THR A 209 30.78 22.79 54.05
CA THR A 209 31.56 22.95 55.29
C THR A 209 33.04 22.61 55.06
N ARG A 210 33.87 23.08 55.99
CA ARG A 210 35.27 23.53 55.91
C ARG A 210 36.34 22.45 55.77
N CYS A 211 37.49 22.84 55.20
CA CYS A 211 38.81 22.20 55.40
C CYS A 211 39.29 22.34 56.86
N PRO A 212 40.24 21.49 57.30
CA PRO A 212 41.66 21.90 57.31
C PRO A 212 42.64 20.80 56.83
N PRO A 213 43.95 21.11 56.72
CA PRO A 213 44.88 20.51 55.75
C PRO A 213 45.93 19.58 56.37
N THR A 214 46.59 18.74 55.54
CA THR A 214 48.05 18.46 55.67
C THR A 214 48.63 17.71 54.45
N THR A 215 49.55 18.40 53.77
CA THR A 215 50.91 18.01 53.29
C THR A 215 51.24 16.76 52.42
N LEU A 216 52.02 17.07 51.36
CA LEU A 216 53.18 16.34 50.76
C LEU A 216 52.88 14.96 50.10
N SER A 217 53.43 14.54 48.97
CA SER A 217 54.71 14.82 48.30
C SER A 217 54.67 14.41 46.81
N ILE A 218 55.61 15.01 46.08
CA ILE A 218 56.15 14.79 44.73
C ILE A 218 56.54 13.32 44.46
N ALA A 219 56.38 12.84 43.21
CA ALA A 219 57.43 12.10 42.47
C ALA A 219 57.05 11.74 41.02
N HIS A 220 57.98 12.09 40.13
CA HIS A 220 58.15 11.66 38.74
C HIS A 220 58.24 10.14 38.56
N HIS A 221 57.75 9.61 37.43
CA HIS A 221 58.64 8.96 36.46
C HIS A 221 57.96 8.64 35.12
N ALA A 222 58.59 9.10 34.05
CA ALA A 222 58.42 8.62 32.68
C ALA A 222 59.32 7.41 32.46
N LYS A 223 58.86 6.42 31.67
CA LYS A 223 59.73 5.67 30.75
C LYS A 223 58.95 4.93 29.66
N ARG A 224 59.61 4.91 28.51
CA ARG A 224 59.20 4.53 27.15
C ARG A 224 59.16 3.00 26.95
N GLN A 225 58.47 2.54 25.91
CA GLN A 225 58.90 1.58 24.85
C GLN A 225 57.68 1.28 23.95
N ALA A 226 57.65 1.68 22.68
CA ALA A 226 58.28 1.10 21.47
C ALA A 226 57.37 0.06 20.74
N HIS A 227 57.12 0.36 19.45
CA HIS A 227 56.40 -0.36 18.39
C HIS A 227 56.99 -1.77 18.06
N PRO A 228 56.28 -2.66 17.31
CA PRO A 228 56.29 -2.63 15.83
C PRO A 228 54.94 -2.92 15.13
N LYS A 229 54.92 -2.52 13.85
CA LYS A 229 53.90 -2.77 12.81
C LYS A 229 53.97 -4.22 12.27
N CYS A 230 52.86 -4.68 11.67
CA CYS A 230 52.71 -5.58 10.50
C CYS A 230 51.27 -6.15 10.54
N THR A 231 50.50 -6.39 9.47
CA THR A 231 50.64 -6.32 8.00
C THR A 231 49.24 -6.58 7.42
N ASP A 232 49.02 -6.06 6.22
CA ASP A 232 47.88 -6.35 5.33
C ASP A 232 47.65 -7.84 5.06
N LYS A 233 46.37 -8.21 4.91
CA LYS A 233 45.84 -9.16 3.92
C LYS A 233 44.40 -8.78 3.58
#